data_AF-A0ABD1M718-F1
#
_entry.id   AF-A0ABD1M718-F1
#
_cell.length_a   1.000
_cell.length_b   1.000
_cell.length_c   1.000
_cell.angle_alpha   90.00
_cell.angle_beta   90.00
_cell.angle_gamma   90.00
#
_symmetry.space_group_name_H-M   'P 1'
#
loop_
_entity.id
_entity.type
_entity.pdbx_description
1 polymer ?
#
loop_
_entity_poly.entity_id
_entity_poly.type
_entity_poly.pdbx_seq_one_letter_code
_entity_poly.pdbx_strand_id
1 'polypeptide(L)'
;MAFIADCKQQANQIVFPVFYDVDPSHVRHHNGRYKNAFSLHRSNFKEDPSKVHRWERAMEDLANSAGWDVSNRPEFKVIDNLVQAIIKEFDHDFSGYPHNLIGIQSRIQKLESILRLNSADEDVRVIGIWGMSGIGKTTQTTILYDKISHKFDGSCFIRNVNEIYKRKNDGGRTIHKFFSKRLRKKILQHVILLKYQEK
;
A
#
# COMPACT_ATOMS: atom_id res chain seq x y z
N MET A 1 0.73 -15.11 18.11
CA MET A 1 1.71 -14.22 18.77
C MET A 1 3.11 -14.80 18.81
N ALA A 2 3.38 -15.95 19.45
CA ALA A 2 4.73 -16.54 19.48
C ALA A 2 5.39 -16.68 18.11
N PHE A 3 4.72 -17.35 17.15
CA PHE A 3 5.25 -17.49 15.79
C PHE A 3 5.55 -16.14 15.11
N ILE A 4 4.69 -15.13 15.30
CA ILE A 4 4.89 -13.78 14.74
C ILE A 4 6.11 -13.11 15.38
N ALA A 5 6.28 -13.23 16.69
CA ALA A 5 7.44 -12.71 17.41
C ALA A 5 8.74 -13.42 16.97
N ASP A 6 8.68 -14.74 16.73
CA ASP A 6 9.81 -15.49 16.19
C ASP A 6 10.17 -15.00 14.77
N CYS A 7 9.19 -14.77 13.89
CA CYS A 7 9.44 -14.19 12.56
C CYS A 7 10.08 -12.81 12.64
N LYS A 8 9.63 -11.95 13.58
CA LYS A 8 10.23 -10.64 13.83
C LYS A 8 11.70 -10.77 14.26
N GLN A 9 12.01 -11.68 15.18
CA GLN A 9 13.38 -11.86 15.70
C GLN A 9 14.32 -12.60 14.75
N GLN A 10 13.85 -13.65 14.06
CA GLN A 10 14.68 -14.56 13.29
C GLN A 10 14.76 -14.18 11.80
N ALA A 11 13.67 -13.68 11.23
CA ALA A 11 13.58 -13.33 9.81
C ALA A 11 13.65 -11.81 9.58
N ASN A 12 13.97 -11.04 10.62
CA ASN A 12 14.03 -9.57 10.60
C ASN A 12 12.77 -8.93 9.98
N GLN A 13 11.61 -9.58 10.17
CA GLN A 13 10.35 -9.09 9.62
C GLN A 13 9.83 -7.91 10.43
N ILE A 14 9.27 -6.96 9.70
CA ILE A 14 8.67 -5.77 10.30
C ILE A 14 7.24 -6.13 10.70
N VAL A 15 6.89 -5.82 11.94
CA VAL A 15 5.56 -6.07 12.51
C VAL A 15 5.01 -4.77 13.05
N PHE A 16 3.76 -4.45 12.70
CA PHE A 16 3.02 -3.28 13.18
C PHE A 16 1.90 -3.74 14.12
N PRO A 17 2.11 -3.74 15.46
CA PRO A 17 1.06 -4.11 16.40
C PRO A 17 -0.05 -3.05 16.40
N VAL A 18 -1.31 -3.48 16.27
CA VAL A 18 -2.49 -2.61 16.40
C VAL A 18 -3.31 -3.06 17.60
N PHE A 19 -3.57 -2.13 18.52
CA PHE A 19 -4.35 -2.35 19.74
C PHE A 19 -5.75 -1.77 19.54
N TYR A 20 -6.72 -2.67 19.40
CA TYR A 20 -8.11 -2.33 19.18
C TYR A 20 -8.93 -2.68 20.42
N ASP A 21 -9.62 -1.69 20.98
CA ASP A 21 -10.44 -1.83 22.19
C ASP A 21 -9.69 -2.51 23.36
N VAL A 22 -8.38 -2.22 23.45
CA VAL A 22 -7.51 -2.77 24.46
C VAL A 22 -6.43 -1.75 24.82
N ASP A 23 -6.22 -1.56 26.11
CA ASP A 23 -5.09 -0.78 26.62
C ASP A 23 -3.78 -1.56 26.34
N PRO A 24 -2.84 -1.00 25.56
CA PRO A 24 -1.55 -1.65 25.28
C PRO A 24 -0.78 -2.03 26.55
N SER A 25 -0.96 -1.30 27.66
CA SER A 25 -0.33 -1.59 28.95
C SER A 25 -0.80 -2.91 29.55
N HIS A 26 -2.09 -3.27 29.35
CA HIS A 26 -2.62 -4.55 29.78
C HIS A 26 -2.01 -5.72 29.00
N VAL A 27 -1.73 -5.52 27.70
CA VAL A 27 -1.04 -6.52 26.88
C VAL A 27 0.42 -6.65 27.32
N ARG A 28 1.12 -5.53 27.48
CA ARG A 28 2.55 -5.47 27.84
C ARG A 28 2.85 -6.10 29.19
N HIS A 29 2.05 -5.79 30.20
CA HIS A 29 2.27 -6.24 31.58
C HIS A 29 1.38 -7.42 31.97
N HIS A 30 0.64 -7.99 31.01
CA HIS A 30 -0.28 -9.10 31.23
C HIS A 30 -1.29 -8.81 32.36
N ASN A 31 -1.76 -7.57 32.44
CA ASN A 31 -2.69 -7.10 33.47
C ASN A 31 -4.16 -7.17 32.99
N GLY A 32 -5.09 -6.87 33.88
CA GLY A 32 -6.53 -6.90 33.59
C GLY A 32 -6.99 -8.30 33.14
N ARG A 33 -7.65 -8.39 32.00
CA ARG A 33 -8.19 -9.65 31.44
C ARG A 33 -7.09 -10.67 31.10
N TYR A 34 -5.89 -10.21 30.75
CA TYR A 34 -4.77 -11.08 30.39
C TYR A 34 -4.24 -11.87 31.58
N LYS A 35 -4.25 -11.29 32.78
CA LYS A 35 -3.79 -11.96 34.01
C LYS A 35 -4.58 -13.25 34.28
N ASN A 36 -5.91 -13.16 34.18
CA ASN A 36 -6.79 -14.30 34.39
C ASN A 36 -6.66 -15.32 33.25
N ALA A 37 -6.55 -14.86 32.00
CA ALA A 37 -6.36 -15.74 30.84
C ALA A 37 -5.05 -16.54 30.94
N PHE A 38 -3.93 -15.90 31.27
CA PHE A 38 -2.66 -16.60 31.45
C PHE A 38 -2.66 -17.53 32.65
N SER A 39 -3.33 -17.17 33.75
CA SER A 39 -3.50 -18.08 34.89
C SER A 39 -4.26 -19.35 34.50
N LEU A 40 -5.33 -19.22 33.71
CA LEU A 40 -6.08 -20.35 33.16
C LEU A 40 -5.22 -21.20 32.21
N HIS A 41 -4.48 -20.56 31.30
CA HIS A 41 -3.58 -21.26 30.39
C HIS A 41 -2.47 -22.02 31.13
N ARG A 42 -1.89 -21.45 32.19
CA ARG A 42 -0.91 -22.16 33.04
C ARG A 42 -1.52 -23.41 33.68
N SER A 43 -2.80 -23.36 34.08
CA SER A 43 -3.50 -24.54 34.61
C SER A 43 -3.80 -25.60 33.54
N ASN A 44 -4.13 -25.18 32.32
CA ASN A 44 -4.46 -26.10 31.23
C ASN A 44 -3.22 -26.72 30.57
N PHE A 45 -2.08 -26.04 30.64
CA PHE A 45 -0.81 -26.48 30.05
C PHE A 45 0.25 -26.80 31.13
N LYS A 46 -0.16 -27.42 32.25
CA LYS A 46 0.77 -27.79 33.34
C LYS A 46 1.90 -28.70 32.89
N GLU A 47 1.65 -29.56 31.90
CA GLU A 47 2.63 -30.49 31.33
C GLU A 47 3.60 -29.79 30.37
N ASP A 48 3.26 -28.60 29.87
CA ASP A 48 4.11 -27.78 29.00
C ASP A 48 4.04 -26.29 29.38
N PRO A 49 4.59 -25.92 30.54
CA PRO A 49 4.57 -24.52 31.01
C PRO A 49 5.43 -23.62 30.10
N SER A 50 6.38 -24.20 29.37
CA SER A 50 7.27 -23.49 28.46
C SER A 50 6.50 -22.78 27.34
N LYS A 51 5.42 -23.40 26.87
CA LYS A 51 4.54 -22.86 25.84
C LYS A 51 3.84 -21.58 26.29
N VAL A 52 3.34 -21.55 27.52
CA VAL A 52 2.68 -20.37 28.07
C VAL A 52 3.67 -19.23 28.28
N HIS A 53 4.86 -19.53 28.80
CA HIS A 53 5.93 -18.53 28.94
C HIS A 53 6.36 -17.93 27.59
N ARG A 54 6.42 -18.77 26.54
CA ARG A 54 6.71 -18.29 25.18
C ARG A 54 5.63 -17.35 24.65
N TRP A 55 4.36 -17.60 24.96
CA TRP A 55 3.26 -16.71 24.59
C TRP A 55 3.29 -15.38 25.34
N GLU A 56 3.54 -15.43 26.65
CA GLU A 56 3.70 -14.23 27.49
C GLU A 56 4.83 -13.35 26.93
N ARG A 57 6.03 -13.93 26.76
CA ARG A 57 7.18 -13.19 26.21
C ARG A 57 6.88 -12.60 24.83
N ALA A 58 6.26 -13.37 23.94
CA ALA A 58 5.92 -12.89 22.61
C ALA A 58 4.90 -11.74 22.63
N MET A 59 3.92 -11.76 23.53
CA MET A 59 2.97 -10.65 23.67
C MET A 59 3.63 -9.41 24.26
N GLU A 60 4.47 -9.58 25.28
CA GLU A 60 5.27 -8.50 25.87
C GLU A 60 6.19 -7.86 24.83
N ASP A 61 6.96 -8.65 24.07
CA ASP A 61 7.88 -8.17 23.03
C ASP A 61 7.15 -7.40 21.92
N LEU A 62 5.98 -7.89 21.49
CA LEU A 62 5.15 -7.19 20.49
C LEU A 62 4.51 -5.93 21.07
N ALA A 63 4.14 -5.92 22.35
CA ALA A 63 3.56 -4.76 23.01
C ALA A 63 4.58 -3.70 23.46
N ASN A 64 5.85 -4.08 23.54
CA ASN A 64 6.97 -3.17 23.75
C ASN A 64 7.41 -2.46 22.45
N SER A 65 7.12 -3.03 21.27
CA SER A 65 7.29 -2.26 20.02
C SER A 65 6.36 -1.04 19.98
N ALA A 66 6.76 -0.01 19.22
CA ALA A 66 5.90 1.11 18.87
C ALA A 66 4.65 0.56 18.13
N GLY A 67 3.54 0.42 18.86
CA GLY A 67 2.27 -0.04 18.31
C GLY A 67 1.21 1.05 18.30
N TRP A 68 0.10 0.75 17.65
CA TRP A 68 -0.93 1.71 17.28
C TRP A 68 -2.16 1.51 18.15
N ASP A 69 -2.37 2.41 19.10
CA ASP A 69 -3.55 2.40 19.98
C ASP A 69 -4.73 3.15 19.34
N VAL A 70 -5.85 2.43 19.19
CA VAL A 70 -7.10 2.93 18.60
C VAL A 70 -8.05 3.49 19.67
N SER A 71 -7.83 3.19 20.95
CA SER A 71 -8.81 3.35 22.04
C SER A 71 -9.23 4.79 22.34
N ASN A 72 -8.43 5.79 21.92
CA ASN A 72 -8.67 7.21 22.23
C ASN A 72 -8.64 8.13 21.00
N ARG A 73 -8.73 7.58 19.79
CA ARG A 73 -8.61 8.35 18.55
C ARG A 73 -9.63 7.86 17.51
N PRO A 74 -10.09 8.73 16.61
CA PRO A 74 -10.89 8.28 15.48
C PRO A 74 -10.11 7.22 14.68
N GLU A 75 -10.73 6.06 14.45
CA GLU A 75 -10.10 4.90 13.79
C GLU A 75 -9.44 5.30 12.46
N PHE A 76 -10.12 6.14 11.67
CA PHE A 76 -9.61 6.60 10.38
C PHE A 76 -8.26 7.32 10.48
N LYS A 77 -8.00 8.07 11.57
CA LYS A 77 -6.70 8.73 11.76
C LYS A 77 -5.60 7.73 12.09
N VAL A 78 -5.93 6.68 12.85
CA VAL A 78 -4.95 5.63 13.17
C VAL A 78 -4.63 4.82 11.92
N ILE A 79 -5.65 4.49 11.11
CA ILE A 79 -5.48 3.82 9.82
C ILE A 79 -4.63 4.67 8.87
N ASP A 80 -4.94 5.96 8.72
CA ASP A 80 -4.18 6.85 7.84
C ASP A 80 -2.69 6.92 8.25
N ASN A 81 -2.41 7.15 9.54
CA ASN A 81 -1.03 7.18 10.03
C ASN A 81 -0.33 5.83 9.90
N LEU A 82 -1.03 4.71 10.10
CA LEU A 82 -0.49 3.36 9.91
C LEU A 82 -0.13 3.12 8.45
N VAL A 83 -1.00 3.51 7.51
CA VAL A 83 -0.73 3.43 6.07
C VAL A 83 0.49 4.25 5.71
N GLN A 84 0.62 5.48 6.22
CA GLN A 84 1.82 6.30 6.00
C GLN A 84 3.09 5.68 6.57
N ALA A 85 3.01 5.06 7.76
CA ALA A 85 4.16 4.38 8.36
C ALA A 85 4.58 3.13 7.57
N ILE A 86 3.62 2.33 7.09
CA ILE A 86 3.88 1.18 6.21
C ILE A 86 4.51 1.68 4.91
N ILE A 87 3.93 2.70 4.27
CA ILE A 87 4.50 3.27 3.04
C ILE A 87 5.93 3.71 3.29
N LYS A 88 6.22 4.47 4.35
CA LYS A 88 7.58 4.94 4.66
C LYS A 88 8.57 3.80 4.88
N GLU A 89 8.15 2.76 5.60
CA GLU A 89 9.02 1.61 5.90
C GLU A 89 9.34 0.81 4.63
N PHE A 90 8.36 0.68 3.74
CA PHE A 90 8.48 -0.04 2.48
C PHE A 90 8.80 0.86 1.29
N ASP A 91 8.95 2.18 1.43
CA ASP A 91 9.22 3.10 0.30
C ASP A 91 10.59 2.77 -0.34
N HIS A 92 11.47 2.12 0.42
CA HIS A 92 12.72 1.58 -0.10
C HIS A 92 12.55 0.24 -0.86
N ASP A 93 11.51 -0.54 -0.58
CA ASP A 93 11.23 -1.85 -1.21
C ASP A 93 10.14 -1.79 -2.30
N PHE A 94 9.22 -0.83 -2.25
CA PHE A 94 8.37 -0.43 -3.37
C PHE A 94 9.19 0.17 -4.51
N SER A 95 10.46 0.48 -4.25
CA SER A 95 11.48 0.70 -5.27
C SER A 95 11.90 -0.60 -5.97
N GLY A 96 10.99 -1.55 -6.17
CA GLY A 96 11.09 -2.77 -6.98
C GLY A 96 11.40 -2.54 -8.47
N TYR A 97 12.27 -1.59 -8.73
CA TYR A 97 13.04 -1.39 -9.92
C TYR A 97 14.08 -2.50 -9.99
N PRO A 98 14.18 -3.20 -11.12
CA PRO A 98 15.45 -3.79 -11.46
C PRO A 98 16.46 -2.64 -11.44
N HIS A 99 17.48 -2.71 -10.58
CA HIS A 99 18.64 -1.80 -10.55
C HIS A 99 19.35 -1.67 -11.91
N ASN A 100 18.92 -2.43 -12.92
CA ASN A 100 19.52 -2.55 -14.25
C ASN A 100 18.95 -1.58 -15.31
N LEU A 101 18.11 -0.59 -14.95
CA LEU A 101 17.52 0.34 -15.91
C LEU A 101 18.04 1.78 -15.75
N ILE A 102 19.37 1.92 -15.81
CA ILE A 102 20.07 3.20 -15.88
C ILE A 102 19.44 4.06 -16.99
N GLY A 103 18.93 5.24 -16.65
CA GLY A 103 18.27 6.18 -17.58
C GLY A 103 16.74 6.15 -17.64
N ILE A 104 16.08 5.15 -17.03
CA ILE A 104 14.61 5.20 -16.87
C ILE A 104 14.22 6.15 -15.75
N GLN A 105 14.98 6.18 -14.66
CA GLN A 105 14.68 7.01 -13.49
C GLN A 105 14.57 8.51 -13.83
N SER A 106 15.47 9.04 -14.65
CA SER A 106 15.42 10.45 -15.07
C SER A 106 14.19 10.76 -15.93
N ARG A 107 13.73 9.80 -16.74
CA ARG A 107 12.49 9.94 -17.53
C ARG A 107 11.25 9.87 -16.65
N ILE A 108 11.25 9.01 -15.63
CA ILE A 108 10.17 8.95 -14.62
C ILE A 108 10.10 10.26 -13.84
N GLN A 109 11.23 10.77 -13.32
CA GLN A 109 11.28 12.07 -12.62
C GLN A 109 10.76 13.22 -13.49
N LYS A 110 11.08 13.21 -14.79
CA LYS A 110 10.54 14.18 -15.75
C LYS A 110 9.02 14.05 -15.92
N LEU A 111 8.48 12.83 -15.93
CA LEU A 111 7.04 12.62 -15.99
C LEU A 111 6.35 13.06 -14.69
N GLU A 112 6.97 12.85 -13.53
CA GLU A 112 6.46 13.31 -12.23
C GLU A 112 6.36 14.83 -12.14
N SER A 113 7.35 15.55 -12.67
CA SER A 113 7.33 17.01 -12.71
C SER A 113 6.24 17.54 -13.65
N ILE A 114 6.02 16.89 -14.80
CA ILE A 114 4.92 17.21 -15.72
C ILE A 114 3.56 16.99 -15.05
N LEU A 115 3.41 15.88 -14.31
CA LEU A 115 2.21 15.59 -13.53
C LEU A 115 2.00 16.55 -12.37
N ARG A 116 2.99 17.37 -12.00
CA ARG A 116 3.00 18.24 -10.80
C ARG A 116 2.38 17.54 -9.59
N LEU A 117 2.84 16.32 -9.30
CA LEU A 117 2.28 15.46 -8.23
C LEU A 117 2.33 16.08 -6.83
N ASN A 118 3.05 17.19 -6.66
CA ASN A 118 3.20 17.91 -5.41
C ASN A 118 2.32 19.19 -5.35
N SER A 119 1.43 19.44 -6.32
CA SER A 119 0.51 20.58 -6.28
C SER A 119 -0.81 20.18 -5.61
N ALA A 120 -1.39 21.10 -4.81
CA ALA A 120 -2.63 20.90 -4.08
C ALA A 120 -3.90 20.91 -4.97
N ASP A 121 -3.76 20.88 -6.30
CA ASP A 121 -4.89 20.95 -7.22
C ASP A 121 -5.59 19.59 -7.37
N GLU A 122 -6.90 19.57 -7.13
CA GLU A 122 -7.80 18.42 -7.24
C GLU A 122 -8.27 18.14 -8.69
N ASP A 123 -7.40 18.33 -9.68
CA ASP A 123 -7.74 18.18 -11.09
C ASP A 123 -7.40 16.79 -11.67
N VAL A 124 -8.15 16.39 -12.70
CA VAL A 124 -7.87 15.18 -13.50
C VAL A 124 -6.64 15.41 -14.37
N ARG A 125 -5.65 14.51 -14.29
CA ARG A 125 -4.39 14.62 -15.03
C ARG A 125 -4.27 13.49 -16.04
N VAL A 126 -4.01 13.85 -17.29
CA VAL A 126 -3.88 12.91 -18.40
C VAL A 126 -2.49 13.03 -19.01
N ILE A 127 -1.77 11.91 -19.11
CA ILE A 127 -0.50 11.84 -19.85
C ILE A 127 -0.64 10.89 -21.02
N GLY A 128 -0.31 11.40 -22.21
CA GLY A 128 -0.08 10.60 -23.40
C GLY A 128 1.42 10.35 -23.59
N ILE A 129 1.83 9.09 -23.73
CA ILE A 129 3.20 8.73 -24.10
C ILE A 129 3.18 8.18 -25.54
N TRP A 130 3.89 8.85 -26.44
CA TRP A 130 4.02 8.49 -27.86
C TRP A 130 5.48 8.23 -28.27
N GLY A 131 5.70 7.62 -29.43
CA GLY A 131 7.03 7.41 -30.02
C GLY A 131 7.22 6.02 -30.64
N MET A 132 8.39 5.80 -31.25
CA MET A 132 8.74 4.57 -31.97
C MET A 132 8.55 3.28 -31.15
N SER A 133 8.23 2.17 -31.82
CA SER A 133 8.11 0.85 -31.18
C SER A 133 9.42 0.45 -30.47
N GLY A 134 9.33 -0.39 -29.45
CA GLY A 134 10.50 -0.92 -28.72
C GLY A 134 11.17 0.02 -27.71
N ILE A 135 10.92 1.34 -27.72
CA ILE A 135 11.60 2.31 -26.85
C ILE A 135 11.23 2.25 -25.34
N GLY A 136 10.43 1.26 -24.94
CA GLY A 136 10.05 1.05 -23.54
C GLY A 136 8.94 1.96 -23.00
N LYS A 137 8.10 2.56 -23.87
CA LYS A 137 6.97 3.42 -23.44
C LYS A 137 6.07 2.74 -22.43
N THR A 138 5.63 1.52 -22.74
CA THR A 138 4.79 0.72 -21.83
C THR A 138 5.48 0.53 -20.49
N THR A 139 6.76 0.16 -20.52
CA THR A 139 7.57 -0.05 -19.31
C THR A 139 7.60 1.22 -18.45
N GLN A 140 7.87 2.38 -19.05
CA GLN A 140 7.89 3.67 -18.33
C GLN A 140 6.53 4.05 -17.77
N THR A 141 5.46 3.78 -18.52
CA THR A 141 4.10 4.13 -18.11
C THR A 141 3.61 3.23 -16.98
N THR A 142 3.94 1.93 -17.03
CA THR A 142 3.65 0.96 -15.97
C THR A 142 4.40 1.32 -14.70
N ILE A 143 5.71 1.57 -14.81
CA ILE A 143 6.54 2.01 -13.68
C ILE A 143 5.99 3.28 -13.03
N LEU A 144 5.62 4.29 -13.84
CA LEU A 144 5.06 5.52 -13.31
C LEU A 144 3.71 5.26 -12.62
N TYR A 145 2.85 4.45 -13.21
CA TYR A 145 1.54 4.10 -12.66
C TYR A 145 1.68 3.42 -11.29
N ASP A 146 2.54 2.41 -11.19
CA ASP A 146 2.76 1.68 -9.95
C ASP A 146 3.27 2.62 -8.85
N LYS A 147 4.15 3.57 -9.21
CA LYS A 147 4.70 4.56 -8.27
C LYS A 147 3.68 5.59 -7.78
N ILE A 148 2.68 5.98 -8.57
CA ILE A 148 1.83 7.13 -8.22
C ILE A 148 0.38 6.77 -7.96
N SER A 149 -0.08 5.59 -8.38
CA SER A 149 -1.51 5.21 -8.32
C SER A 149 -2.10 5.28 -6.91
N HIS A 150 -1.32 4.94 -5.89
CA HIS A 150 -1.73 5.00 -4.48
C HIS A 150 -1.99 6.42 -3.95
N LYS A 151 -1.54 7.46 -4.67
CA LYS A 151 -1.75 8.86 -4.29
C LYS A 151 -3.11 9.41 -4.74
N PHE A 152 -3.89 8.61 -5.45
CA PHE A 152 -5.16 9.01 -6.06
C PHE A 152 -6.29 8.15 -5.51
N ASP A 153 -7.44 8.76 -5.20
CA ASP A 153 -8.64 8.04 -4.73
C ASP A 153 -9.20 7.05 -5.77
N GLY A 154 -8.91 7.27 -7.06
CA GLY A 154 -9.17 6.31 -8.12
C GLY A 154 -8.15 6.36 -9.26
N SER A 155 -7.59 5.21 -9.61
CA SER A 155 -6.60 5.09 -10.69
C SER A 155 -6.98 4.02 -11.73
N CYS A 156 -6.57 4.23 -12.98
CA CYS A 156 -6.72 3.22 -14.03
C CYS A 156 -5.58 3.27 -15.04
N PHE A 157 -4.98 2.11 -15.32
CA PHE A 157 -3.95 1.94 -16.34
C PHE A 157 -4.53 1.35 -17.64
N ILE A 158 -4.42 2.08 -18.75
CA ILE A 158 -4.89 1.61 -20.06
C ILE A 158 -3.69 1.26 -20.95
N ARG A 159 -3.33 -0.03 -20.95
CA ARG A 159 -2.16 -0.55 -21.66
C ARG A 159 -2.25 -0.46 -23.19
N ASN A 160 -3.46 -0.57 -23.76
CA ASN A 160 -3.66 -0.59 -25.21
C ASN A 160 -4.96 0.09 -25.63
N VAL A 161 -4.88 1.38 -25.97
CA VAL A 161 -6.03 2.15 -26.44
C VAL A 161 -6.54 1.61 -27.78
N ASN A 162 -5.67 1.07 -28.64
CA ASN A 162 -6.06 0.50 -29.94
C ASN A 162 -6.94 -0.76 -29.80
N GLU A 163 -6.79 -1.56 -28.75
CA GLU A 163 -7.71 -2.67 -28.48
C GLU A 163 -9.12 -2.18 -28.12
N ILE A 164 -9.21 -1.06 -27.40
CA ILE A 164 -10.49 -0.43 -27.06
C ILE A 164 -11.17 0.07 -28.34
N TYR A 165 -10.41 0.66 -29.27
CA TYR A 165 -10.91 1.07 -30.58
C TYR A 165 -11.36 -0.11 -31.45
N LYS A 166 -10.62 -1.23 -31.48
CA LYS A 166 -10.96 -2.39 -32.32
C LYS A 166 -12.18 -3.17 -31.83
N ARG A 167 -12.45 -3.19 -30.52
CA ARG A 167 -13.60 -3.93 -29.95
C ARG A 167 -14.95 -3.25 -30.18
N LYS A 168 -14.97 -1.98 -30.55
CA LYS A 168 -16.21 -1.22 -30.77
C LYS A 168 -16.01 -0.35 -32.00
N ASN A 169 -16.65 -0.71 -33.11
CA ASN A 169 -16.65 -0.03 -34.42
C ASN A 169 -17.20 1.42 -34.40
N ASP A 170 -16.96 2.19 -33.36
CA ASP A 170 -17.48 3.54 -33.20
C ASP A 170 -16.38 4.45 -32.64
N GLY A 171 -15.65 5.06 -33.58
CA GLY A 171 -14.47 5.88 -33.35
C GLY A 171 -14.73 7.06 -32.40
N GLY A 172 -13.73 7.36 -31.55
CA GLY A 172 -13.60 8.57 -30.74
C GLY A 172 -14.59 8.71 -29.57
N ARG A 173 -15.90 8.67 -29.83
CA ARG A 173 -16.97 8.86 -28.81
C ARG A 173 -16.95 7.79 -27.72
N THR A 174 -16.43 6.61 -28.02
CA THR A 174 -16.37 5.47 -27.11
C THR A 174 -15.39 5.67 -25.96
N ILE A 175 -14.28 6.38 -26.17
CA ILE A 175 -13.26 6.59 -25.13
C ILE A 175 -13.75 7.56 -24.07
N HIS A 176 -14.37 8.67 -24.47
CA HIS A 176 -14.97 9.62 -23.54
C HIS A 176 -16.12 8.98 -22.74
N LYS A 177 -16.95 8.12 -23.37
CA LYS A 177 -17.98 7.32 -22.66
C LYS A 177 -17.38 6.25 -21.74
N PHE A 178 -16.29 5.61 -22.13
CA PHE A 178 -15.60 4.60 -21.32
C PHE A 178 -14.96 5.24 -20.07
N PHE A 179 -14.28 6.37 -20.26
CA PHE A 179 -13.73 7.18 -19.18
C PHE A 179 -14.85 7.72 -18.28
N SER A 180 -15.84 8.42 -18.83
CA SER A 180 -16.94 8.95 -18.01
C SER A 180 -17.72 7.87 -17.26
N LYS A 181 -17.93 6.67 -17.83
CA LYS A 181 -18.62 5.59 -17.11
C LYS A 181 -17.77 5.01 -15.96
N ARG A 182 -16.44 4.98 -16.11
CA ARG A 182 -15.53 4.44 -15.09
C ARG A 182 -15.13 5.49 -14.03
N LEU A 183 -15.12 6.77 -14.41
CA LEU A 183 -14.86 7.94 -13.56
C LEU A 183 -16.11 8.45 -12.81
N ARG A 184 -17.33 8.09 -13.23
CA ARG A 184 -18.58 8.57 -12.60
C ARG A 184 -18.91 7.98 -11.22
N LYS A 185 -18.06 7.11 -10.65
CA LYS A 185 -18.27 6.59 -9.30
C LYS A 185 -17.30 7.24 -8.32
N LYS A 186 -17.76 8.38 -7.79
CA LYS A 186 -17.26 9.13 -6.65
C LYS A 186 -16.06 10.04 -6.91
N ILE A 187 -16.12 11.16 -6.21
CA ILE A 187 -15.29 12.37 -6.25
C ILE A 187 -13.82 12.05 -5.92
N LEU A 188 -12.91 12.86 -6.50
CA LEU A 188 -11.46 13.06 -6.25
C LEU A 188 -10.42 12.32 -7.12
N GLN A 189 -9.52 13.15 -7.66
CA GLN A 189 -8.27 12.95 -8.42
C GLN A 189 -8.09 11.66 -9.24
N HIS A 190 -7.94 11.81 -10.55
CA HIS A 190 -7.69 10.68 -11.46
C HIS A 190 -6.45 10.90 -12.33
N VAL A 191 -5.59 9.89 -12.40
CA VAL A 191 -4.53 9.80 -13.42
C VAL A 191 -4.96 8.84 -14.52
N ILE A 192 -4.96 9.34 -15.75
CA ILE A 192 -5.21 8.56 -16.95
C ILE A 192 -3.92 8.54 -17.78
N LEU A 193 -3.31 7.36 -17.90
CA LEU A 193 -2.15 7.16 -18.77
C LEU A 193 -2.60 6.54 -20.10
N LEU A 194 -2.38 7.29 -21.18
CA LEU A 194 -2.77 6.93 -22.54
C LEU A 194 -1.54 6.53 -23.38
N LYS A 195 -1.70 5.46 -24.15
CA LYS A 195 -0.75 5.02 -25.18
C LYS A 195 -1.22 5.50 -26.55
N TYR A 196 -0.34 6.14 -27.32
CA TYR A 196 -0.51 6.32 -28.76
C TYR A 196 0.60 5.57 -29.52
N GLN A 197 0.28 5.00 -30.69
CA GLN A 197 1.24 4.38 -31.61
C GLN A 197 1.08 5.04 -32.98
N GLU A 198 2.16 5.51 -33.57
CA GLU A 198 2.21 5.70 -35.02
C GLU A 198 2.51 4.37 -35.71
N LYS A 199 1.97 4.21 -36.92
CA LYS A 199 2.24 3.07 -37.80
C LYS A 199 3.62 3.20 -38.43
#